data_AF-A0A7I9VU05-F1
#
_entry.id   AF-A0A7I9VU05-F1
#
_cell.length_a   1.000
_cell.length_b   1.000
_cell.length_c   1.000
_cell.angle_alpha   90.00
_cell.angle_beta   90.00
_cell.angle_gamma   90.00
#
_symmetry.space_group_name_H-M   'P 1'
#
loop_
_entity.id
_entity.type
_entity.pdbx_description
1 polymer ?
#
loop_
_entity_poly.entity_id
_entity_poly.type
_entity_poly.pdbx_seq_one_letter_code
_entity_poly.pdbx_strand_id
1 'polypeptide(L)'
;MLGHLVAGQPLSSRLSYRVGSLRREHDLLPRVRGLMARRGKPVRVWAFGPALDELADDDRVVVSGDRAVPDLESAGPLRMYADDDDVEDLLADYGLREVQGDRLPNAVIWAVPDLNAVPRDAMDPHRAAPVVAALDLLEEGDPRAESAALGILRDALEMH
;
A
#
# COMPACT_ATOMS: atom_id res chain seq x y z
N MET A 1 2.51 -28.05 -26.66
CA MET A 1 2.41 -26.62 -26.94
C MET A 1 0.93 -26.26 -26.87
N LEU A 2 0.45 -25.82 -25.70
CA LEU A 2 -0.96 -25.54 -25.43
C LEU A 2 -1.07 -24.10 -24.92
N GLY A 3 -1.70 -23.24 -25.72
CA GLY A 3 -1.91 -21.83 -25.42
C GLY A 3 -3.06 -21.65 -24.43
N HIS A 4 -2.84 -20.81 -23.43
CA HIS A 4 -3.89 -20.34 -22.54
C HIS A 4 -4.74 -19.28 -23.25
N LEU A 5 -6.02 -19.60 -23.42
CA LEU A 5 -7.05 -18.71 -23.97
C LEU A 5 -7.87 -18.12 -22.82
N VAL A 6 -7.99 -16.80 -22.80
CA VAL A 6 -9.07 -16.09 -22.11
C VAL A 6 -9.72 -15.19 -23.17
N ALA A 7 -11.03 -15.34 -23.38
CA ALA A 7 -11.84 -14.57 -24.35
C ALA A 7 -11.45 -14.66 -25.86
N GLY A 8 -10.90 -15.79 -26.31
CA GLY A 8 -10.73 -16.04 -27.76
C GLY A 8 -9.58 -15.29 -28.44
N GLN A 9 -8.70 -14.61 -27.70
CA GLN A 9 -7.44 -14.11 -28.24
C GLN A 9 -6.25 -14.67 -27.46
N PRO A 10 -5.16 -15.09 -28.14
CA PRO A 10 -3.95 -15.54 -27.47
C PRO A 10 -3.31 -14.37 -26.72
N LEU A 11 -3.07 -14.55 -25.42
CA LEU A 11 -2.28 -13.61 -24.62
C LEU A 11 -0.91 -13.43 -25.28
N SER A 12 -0.48 -12.17 -25.42
CA SER A 12 0.85 -11.90 -25.97
C SER A 12 1.92 -12.62 -25.14
N SER A 13 2.99 -13.09 -25.78
CA SER A 13 4.06 -13.86 -25.13
C SER A 13 4.67 -13.13 -23.92
N ARG A 14 4.64 -11.79 -23.92
CA ARG A 14 5.05 -10.94 -22.79
C ARG A 14 4.07 -10.99 -21.62
N LEU A 15 2.77 -11.07 -21.87
CA LEU A 15 1.75 -11.23 -20.83
C LEU A 15 1.75 -12.65 -20.27
N SER A 16 1.88 -13.68 -21.11
CA SER A 16 2.02 -15.07 -20.64
C SER A 16 3.29 -15.28 -19.81
N TYR A 17 4.40 -14.60 -20.17
CA TYR A 17 5.62 -14.60 -19.36
C TYR A 17 5.45 -13.83 -18.05
N ARG A 18 4.73 -12.69 -18.06
CA ARG A 18 4.40 -11.93 -16.84
C ARG A 18 3.53 -12.76 -15.88
N VAL A 19 2.45 -13.37 -16.37
CA VAL A 19 1.57 -14.24 -15.58
C VAL A 19 2.32 -15.49 -15.10
N GLY A 20 3.11 -16.13 -15.95
CA GLY A 20 3.96 -17.26 -15.56
C GLY A 20 5.07 -16.91 -14.55
N SER A 21 5.48 -15.64 -14.46
CA SER A 21 6.47 -15.15 -13.48
C SER A 21 5.89 -14.80 -12.12
N LEU A 22 4.56 -14.66 -12.00
CA LEU A 22 3.88 -14.41 -10.72
C LEU A 22 3.76 -15.68 -9.87
N ARG A 23 3.82 -16.86 -10.49
CA ARG A 23 3.65 -18.16 -9.85
C ARG A 23 4.84 -18.68 -9.03
N ARG A 24 5.96 -17.95 -8.93
CA ARG A 24 7.14 -18.44 -8.19
C ARG A 24 7.37 -17.62 -6.93
N GLU A 25 7.12 -18.25 -5.78
CA GLU A 25 7.34 -17.70 -4.43
C GLU A 25 8.71 -17.04 -4.21
N HIS A 26 9.76 -17.50 -4.90
CA HIS A 26 11.12 -17.00 -4.74
C HIS A 26 11.38 -15.61 -5.38
N ASP A 27 10.51 -15.12 -6.28
CA ASP A 27 10.69 -13.85 -7.00
C ASP A 27 9.86 -12.68 -6.43
N LEU A 28 8.99 -12.94 -5.46
CA LEU A 28 8.08 -11.93 -4.90
C LEU A 28 8.80 -10.96 -3.99
N LEU A 29 9.53 -11.45 -3.00
CA LEU A 29 10.19 -10.61 -2.00
C LEU A 29 11.17 -9.59 -2.64
N PRO A 30 11.99 -9.92 -3.65
CA PRO A 30 12.82 -8.94 -4.34
C PRO A 30 12.03 -7.91 -5.16
N ARG A 31 10.91 -8.30 -5.79
CA ARG A 31 10.05 -7.39 -6.56
C ARG A 31 9.22 -6.48 -5.68
N VAL A 32 8.64 -7.04 -4.61
CA VAL A 32 7.99 -6.33 -3.52
C VAL A 32 8.95 -5.32 -2.91
N ARG A 33 10.19 -5.72 -2.59
CA ARG A 33 11.25 -4.80 -2.14
C ARG A 33 11.59 -3.75 -3.19
N GLY A 34 11.59 -4.11 -4.48
CA GLY A 34 11.82 -3.15 -5.57
C GLY A 34 10.67 -2.15 -5.75
N LEU A 35 9.42 -2.56 -5.48
CA LEU A 35 8.25 -1.71 -5.46
C LEU A 35 8.30 -0.76 -4.24
N MET A 36 8.61 -1.32 -3.06
CA MET A 36 8.80 -0.58 -1.81
C MET A 36 9.98 0.40 -1.88
N ALA A 37 11.08 0.04 -2.53
CA ALA A 37 12.24 0.93 -2.73
C ALA A 37 11.94 2.11 -3.67
N ARG A 38 10.83 2.06 -4.41
CA ARG A 38 10.38 3.12 -5.31
C ARG A 38 9.07 3.77 -4.85
N ARG A 39 8.55 3.41 -3.68
CA ARG A 39 7.21 3.80 -3.21
C ARG A 39 7.08 5.25 -2.76
N GLY A 40 8.13 6.06 -2.92
CA GLY A 40 8.12 7.43 -2.47
C GLY A 40 8.94 7.70 -1.21
N LYS A 41 9.01 8.98 -0.83
CA LYS A 41 9.72 9.45 0.36
C LYS A 41 8.78 9.38 1.57
N PRO A 42 9.20 8.78 2.71
CA PRO A 42 8.38 8.80 3.91
C PRO A 42 8.41 10.18 4.56
N VAL A 43 7.23 10.75 4.77
CA VAL A 43 7.00 11.94 5.59
C VAL A 43 6.32 11.47 6.88
N ARG A 44 7.11 11.46 7.96
CA ARG A 44 6.67 10.97 9.28
C ARG A 44 6.05 12.14 10.03
N VAL A 45 4.78 12.03 10.38
CA VAL A 45 4.01 13.14 10.94
C VAL A 45 3.33 12.74 12.24
N TRP A 46 3.03 13.78 13.00
CA TRP A 46 2.19 13.69 14.17
C TRP A 46 1.03 14.66 14.05
N ALA A 47 -0.18 14.19 14.36
CA ALA A 47 -1.38 15.01 14.44
C ALA A 47 -2.30 14.58 15.57
N PHE A 48 -3.32 15.39 15.86
CA PHE A 48 -4.36 15.04 16.83
C PHE A 48 -5.38 14.08 16.18
N GLY A 49 -6.00 13.19 16.97
CA GLY A 49 -6.82 12.08 16.47
C GLY A 49 -7.87 12.46 15.41
N PRO A 50 -8.79 13.42 15.69
CA PRO A 50 -9.76 13.91 14.72
C PRO A 50 -9.19 14.36 13.38
N ALA A 51 -8.00 14.97 13.37
CA ALA A 51 -7.35 15.37 12.13
C ALA A 51 -6.87 14.15 11.32
N LEU A 52 -6.52 13.04 11.97
CA LEU A 52 -6.16 11.79 11.29
C LEU A 52 -7.39 11.09 10.72
N ASP A 53 -8.52 11.15 11.41
CA ASP A 53 -9.78 10.59 10.92
C ASP A 53 -10.25 11.34 9.67
N GLU A 54 -10.25 12.69 9.70
CA GLU A 54 -10.60 13.51 8.53
C GLU A 54 -9.58 13.38 7.39
N LEU A 55 -8.29 13.24 7.71
CA LEU A 55 -7.24 13.00 6.71
C LEU A 55 -7.40 11.64 6.03
N ALA A 56 -7.82 10.61 6.76
CA ALA A 56 -8.05 9.28 6.19
C ALA A 56 -9.18 9.28 5.15
N ASP A 57 -10.07 10.27 5.19
CA ASP A 57 -11.18 10.44 4.25
C ASP A 57 -10.88 11.47 3.12
N ASP A 58 -9.67 12.07 3.06
CA ASP A 58 -9.30 13.08 2.05
C ASP A 58 -9.01 12.45 0.68
N ASP A 59 -9.69 12.89 -0.38
CA ASP A 59 -9.57 12.38 -1.76
C ASP A 59 -8.13 12.41 -2.35
N ARG A 60 -7.23 13.23 -1.78
CA ARG A 60 -5.81 13.34 -2.16
C ARG A 60 -4.96 12.23 -1.56
N VAL A 61 -5.51 11.34 -0.74
CA VAL A 61 -4.77 10.24 -0.13
C VAL A 61 -5.30 8.88 -0.55
N VAL A 62 -4.43 7.88 -0.45
CA VAL A 62 -4.80 6.47 -0.53
C VAL A 62 -4.38 5.80 0.78
N VAL A 63 -5.35 5.36 1.57
CA VAL A 63 -5.11 4.72 2.88
C VAL A 63 -4.53 3.33 2.71
N SER A 64 -3.57 2.96 3.55
CA SER A 64 -2.88 1.66 3.51
C SER A 64 -2.69 1.08 4.92
N GLY A 65 -1.98 -0.04 5.01
CA GLY A 65 -1.70 -0.74 6.26
C GLY A 65 -2.95 -1.35 6.88
N ASP A 66 -3.08 -1.26 8.20
CA ASP A 66 -4.15 -1.88 8.97
C ASP A 66 -5.55 -1.41 8.53
N ARG A 67 -5.71 -0.12 8.27
CA ARG A 67 -6.98 0.49 7.86
C ARG A 67 -7.42 0.12 6.44
N ALA A 68 -6.51 -0.38 5.61
CA ALA A 68 -6.84 -0.89 4.28
C ALA A 68 -7.20 -2.39 4.29
N VAL A 69 -6.97 -3.10 5.40
CA VAL A 69 -7.30 -4.53 5.55
C VAL A 69 -8.62 -4.70 6.31
N PRO A 70 -9.64 -5.33 5.70
CA PRO A 70 -10.89 -5.64 6.41
C PRO A 70 -10.64 -6.49 7.65
N ASP A 71 -11.42 -6.24 8.70
CA ASP A 71 -11.43 -7.01 9.96
C ASP A 71 -10.11 -7.02 10.76
N LEU A 72 -9.13 -6.20 10.39
CA LEU A 72 -7.91 -5.98 11.17
C LEU A 72 -8.08 -4.76 12.08
N GLU A 73 -7.93 -4.95 13.39
CA GLU A 73 -7.98 -3.85 14.36
C GLU A 73 -6.81 -2.89 14.12
N SER A 74 -7.11 -1.59 14.03
CA SER A 74 -6.08 -0.58 13.84
C SER A 74 -5.25 -0.40 15.10
N ALA A 75 -3.95 -0.66 14.99
CA ALA A 75 -3.00 -0.58 16.10
C ALA A 75 -1.80 0.33 15.77
N GLY A 76 -1.56 0.54 14.47
CA GLY A 76 -0.41 1.26 13.95
C GLY A 76 -0.64 2.74 13.69
N PRO A 77 0.43 3.47 13.34
CA PRO A 77 0.30 4.79 12.74
C PRO A 77 -0.54 4.69 11.46
N LEU A 78 -1.37 5.70 11.21
CA LEU A 78 -2.11 5.82 9.96
C LEU A 78 -1.11 5.88 8.78
N ARG A 79 -1.21 4.94 7.84
CA ARG A 79 -0.36 4.88 6.65
C ARG A 79 -1.15 5.29 5.43
N MET A 80 -0.56 6.13 4.60
CA MET A 80 -1.19 6.57 3.35
C MET A 80 -0.15 6.91 2.30
N TYR A 81 -0.61 7.00 1.05
CA TYR A 81 0.11 7.57 -0.07
C TYR A 81 -0.53 8.90 -0.44
N ALA A 82 0.29 9.87 -0.85
CA ALA A 82 -0.16 11.15 -1.38
C ALA A 82 0.79 11.57 -2.50
N ASP A 83 0.31 12.38 -3.44
CA ASP A 83 1.18 12.97 -4.45
C ASP A 83 2.22 13.89 -3.78
N ASP A 84 3.46 13.90 -4.28
CA ASP A 84 4.54 14.73 -3.78
C ASP A 84 4.12 16.21 -3.73
N ASP A 85 3.35 16.65 -4.74
CA ASP A 85 2.88 18.03 -4.86
C ASP A 85 1.76 18.38 -3.84
N ASP A 86 1.03 17.39 -3.32
CA ASP A 86 -0.08 17.59 -2.38
C ASP A 86 0.37 17.56 -0.91
N VAL A 87 1.58 17.08 -0.61
CA VAL A 87 2.01 16.86 0.78
C VAL A 87 2.05 18.15 1.60
N GLU A 88 2.60 19.24 1.07
CA GLU A 88 2.68 20.51 1.83
C GLU A 88 1.29 21.04 2.19
N ASP A 89 0.33 20.92 1.26
CA ASP A 89 -1.06 21.32 1.48
C ASP A 89 -1.74 20.43 2.52
N LEU A 90 -1.55 19.10 2.45
CA LEU A 90 -2.07 18.17 3.47
C LEU A 90 -1.51 18.47 4.86
N LEU A 91 -0.22 18.80 4.97
CA LEU A 91 0.39 19.19 6.24
C LEU A 91 -0.28 20.45 6.81
N ALA A 92 -0.56 21.44 5.97
CA ALA A 92 -1.18 22.70 6.38
C ALA A 92 -2.66 22.52 6.74
N ASP A 93 -3.44 21.87 5.88
CA ASP A 93 -4.89 21.70 6.02
C ASP A 93 -5.25 20.95 7.30
N TYR A 94 -4.50 19.88 7.61
CA TYR A 94 -4.76 19.02 8.76
C TYR A 94 -3.88 19.34 9.98
N GLY A 95 -3.07 20.40 9.90
CA GLY A 95 -2.16 20.80 10.98
C GLY A 95 -1.16 19.72 11.38
N LEU A 96 -0.73 18.90 10.41
CA LEU A 96 0.21 17.80 10.61
C LEU A 96 1.59 18.37 10.88
N ARG A 97 2.29 17.79 11.86
CA ARG A 97 3.65 18.21 12.21
C ARG A 97 4.63 17.13 11.87
N GLU A 98 5.57 17.44 11.00
CA GLU A 98 6.70 16.55 10.77
C GLU A 98 7.42 16.24 12.08
N VAL A 99 7.74 14.97 12.26
CA VAL A 99 8.35 14.47 13.47
C VAL A 99 9.87 14.53 13.33
N GLN A 100 10.51 15.28 14.21
CA GLN A 100 11.97 15.35 14.35
C GLN A 100 12.40 14.72 15.69
N GLY A 101 13.54 14.01 15.70
CA GLY A 101 14.10 13.40 16.91
C GLY A 101 13.34 12.15 17.39
N ASP A 102 13.20 11.99 18.71
CA ASP A 102 12.73 10.75 19.35
C ASP A 102 11.20 10.59 19.44
N ARG A 103 10.43 11.55 18.94
CA ARG A 103 8.96 11.43 18.97
C ARG A 103 8.53 10.34 17.98
N LEU A 104 7.57 9.52 18.38
CA LEU A 104 6.99 8.51 17.49
C LEU A 104 5.90 9.15 16.61
N PRO A 105 5.92 8.94 15.29
CA PRO A 105 4.84 9.37 14.41
C PRO A 105 3.58 8.56 14.68
N ASN A 106 2.42 9.20 14.57
CA ASN A 106 1.13 8.51 14.54
C ASN A 106 0.50 8.50 13.14
N ALA A 107 1.18 9.07 12.15
CA ALA A 107 0.89 8.86 10.74
C ALA A 107 2.17 8.91 9.88
N VAL A 108 2.14 8.21 8.75
CA VAL A 108 3.22 8.18 7.75
C VAL A 108 2.59 8.38 6.38
N ILE A 109 3.02 9.45 5.69
CA ILE A 109 2.64 9.74 4.32
C ILE A 109 3.79 9.30 3.41
N TRP A 110 3.51 8.40 2.47
CA TRP A 110 4.42 8.06 1.38
C TRP A 110 4.18 9.02 0.24
N ALA A 111 5.05 10.03 0.15
CA ALA A 111 5.02 11.04 -0.89
C ALA A 111 5.52 10.41 -2.21
N VAL A 112 4.62 10.25 -3.18
CA VAL A 112 4.85 9.59 -4.47
C VAL A 112 4.77 10.57 -5.64
N PRO A 113 5.50 10.34 -6.74
CA PRO A 113 5.47 11.23 -7.90
C PRO A 113 4.18 11.12 -8.75
N ASP A 114 3.35 10.11 -8.52
CA ASP A 114 2.04 9.95 -9.17
C ASP A 114 1.16 9.05 -8.29
N LEU A 115 0.19 9.65 -7.60
CA LEU A 115 -0.74 8.91 -6.74
C LEU A 115 -1.60 7.89 -7.51
N ASN A 116 -1.86 8.11 -8.81
CA ASN A 116 -2.65 7.19 -9.63
C ASN A 116 -1.91 5.89 -9.94
N ALA A 117 -0.59 5.87 -9.78
CA ALA A 117 0.21 4.68 -9.94
C ALA A 117 0.11 3.72 -8.74
N VAL A 118 -0.45 4.17 -7.61
CA VAL A 118 -0.68 3.32 -6.44
C VAL A 118 -1.83 2.36 -6.73
N PRO A 119 -1.60 1.02 -6.67
CA PRO A 119 -2.68 0.06 -6.84
C PRO A 119 -3.75 0.24 -5.76
N ARG A 120 -5.02 0.37 -6.18
CA ARG A 120 -6.18 0.59 -5.31
C ARG A 120 -7.01 -0.67 -5.15
N ASP A 121 -7.76 -0.75 -4.05
CA ASP A 121 -8.77 -1.78 -3.86
C ASP A 121 -9.90 -1.61 -4.90
N ALA A 122 -10.41 -2.73 -5.41
CA ALA A 122 -11.41 -2.72 -6.47
C ALA A 122 -12.82 -2.32 -5.97
N MET A 123 -13.09 -2.52 -4.68
CA MET A 123 -14.34 -2.20 -4.02
C MET A 123 -14.31 -0.82 -3.37
N ASP A 124 -13.13 -0.35 -2.96
CA ASP A 124 -12.94 0.97 -2.37
C ASP A 124 -11.65 1.64 -2.92
N PRO A 125 -11.77 2.50 -3.95
CA PRO A 125 -10.62 3.19 -4.53
C PRO A 125 -9.84 4.07 -3.54
N HIS A 126 -10.42 4.40 -2.38
CA HIS A 126 -9.74 5.17 -1.33
C HIS A 126 -8.68 4.37 -0.58
N ARG A 127 -8.74 3.04 -0.71
CA ARG A 127 -7.82 2.12 -0.05
C ARG A 127 -6.81 1.57 -1.05
N ALA A 128 -5.60 1.35 -0.57
CA ALA A 128 -4.59 0.63 -1.30
C ALA A 128 -5.03 -0.82 -1.51
N ALA A 129 -4.65 -1.41 -2.63
CA ALA A 129 -4.93 -2.81 -2.92
C ALA A 129 -4.38 -3.71 -1.80
N PRO A 130 -5.01 -4.87 -1.50
CA PRO A 130 -4.61 -5.72 -0.39
C PRO A 130 -3.12 -6.07 -0.36
N VAL A 131 -2.52 -6.30 -1.54
CA VAL A 131 -1.07 -6.56 -1.64
C VAL A 131 -0.25 -5.38 -1.14
N VAL A 132 -0.59 -4.14 -1.48
CA VAL A 132 0.12 -2.94 -1.01
C VAL A 132 -0.05 -2.79 0.50
N ALA A 133 -1.28 -2.95 1.00
CA ALA A 133 -1.57 -2.89 2.44
C ALA A 133 -0.77 -3.94 3.24
N ALA A 134 -0.66 -5.17 2.74
CA ALA A 134 0.14 -6.22 3.34
C ALA A 134 1.63 -5.86 3.42
N LEU A 135 2.18 -5.19 2.40
CA LEU A 135 3.58 -4.73 2.46
C LEU A 135 3.80 -3.68 3.54
N ASP A 136 2.85 -2.76 3.68
CA ASP A 136 2.91 -1.73 4.71
C ASP A 136 2.78 -2.30 6.12
N LEU A 137 1.97 -3.35 6.30
CA LEU A 137 1.85 -4.10 7.56
C LEU A 137 3.15 -4.81 7.97
N LEU A 138 3.86 -5.42 7.02
CA LEU A 138 5.14 -6.10 7.31
C LEU A 138 6.22 -5.15 7.86
N GLU A 139 6.13 -3.86 7.57
CA GLU A 139 7.06 -2.87 8.09
C GLU A 139 6.69 -2.33 9.48
N GLU A 140 5.47 -2.58 9.93
CA GLU A 140 5.00 -2.14 11.23
C GLU A 140 5.65 -2.94 12.36
N GLY A 141 5.99 -4.20 12.09
CA GLY A 141 6.62 -5.09 13.06
C GLY A 141 5.68 -5.59 14.17
N ASP A 142 4.36 -5.36 14.07
CA ASP A 142 3.36 -6.03 14.92
C ASP A 142 3.16 -7.48 14.42
N PRO A 143 3.35 -8.50 15.28
CA PRO A 143 3.15 -9.91 14.90
C PRO A 143 1.75 -10.24 14.35
N ARG A 144 0.71 -9.51 14.76
CA ARG A 144 -0.66 -9.68 14.26
C ARG A 144 -0.78 -9.16 12.83
N ALA A 145 -0.21 -7.98 12.58
CA ALA A 145 -0.11 -7.38 11.25
C ALA A 145 0.69 -8.28 10.30
N GLU A 146 1.80 -8.85 10.78
CA GLU A 146 2.61 -9.81 10.02
C GLU A 146 1.80 -11.05 9.61
N SER A 147 1.06 -11.65 10.55
CA SER A 147 0.21 -12.81 10.27
C SER A 147 -0.87 -12.49 9.21
N ALA A 148 -1.53 -11.34 9.32
CA ALA A 148 -2.53 -10.89 8.35
C ALA A 148 -1.90 -10.64 6.96
N ALA A 149 -0.76 -9.95 6.93
CA ALA A 149 -0.03 -9.66 5.70
C ALA A 149 0.40 -10.92 4.95
N LEU A 150 0.93 -11.92 5.67
CA LEU A 150 1.32 -13.20 5.08
C LEU A 150 0.12 -13.95 4.50
N GLY A 151 -1.05 -13.91 5.16
CA GLY A 151 -2.30 -14.46 4.64
C GLY A 151 -2.70 -13.83 3.33
N ILE A 152 -2.75 -12.49 3.28
CA ILE A 152 -3.10 -11.73 2.06
C ILE A 152 -2.13 -12.02 0.92
N LEU A 153 -0.83 -12.04 1.21
CA LEU A 153 0.19 -12.33 0.20
C LEU A 153 0.06 -13.75 -0.34
N ARG A 154 -0.28 -14.74 0.50
CA ARG A 154 -0.51 -16.11 0.04
C ARG A 154 -1.73 -16.20 -0.87
N ASP A 155 -2.85 -15.62 -0.48
CA ASP A 155 -4.11 -15.69 -1.25
C ASP A 155 -3.95 -15.04 -2.63
N ALA A 156 -3.20 -13.93 -2.71
CA ALA A 156 -2.85 -13.27 -3.97
C ALA A 156 -2.01 -14.15 -4.92
N LEU A 157 -1.31 -15.15 -4.40
CA LEU A 157 -0.50 -16.09 -5.18
C LEU A 157 -1.25 -17.35 -5.58
N GLU A 158 -2.23 -17.78 -4.77
CA GLU A 158 -3.04 -18.97 -5.02
C GLU A 158 -4.16 -18.73 -6.04
N MET A 159 -4.61 -17.49 -6.24
CA MET A 159 -5.64 -17.12 -7.21
C MET A 159 -5.21 -17.12 -8.70
N HIS A 160 -3.98 -17.57 -9.02
CA HIS A 160 -3.41 -17.57 -10.39
C HIS A 160 -2.67 -18.87 -10.77
#